data_AF-A0A8J3FVV8-F1
#
_entry.id   AF-A0A8J3FVV8-F1
#
_cell.length_a   1.000
_cell.length_b   1.000
_cell.length_c   1.000
_cell.angle_alpha   90.00
_cell.angle_beta   90.00
_cell.angle_gamma   90.00
#
_symmetry.space_group_name_H-M   'P 1'
#
loop_
_entity.id
_entity.type
_entity.pdbx_description
1 polymer ?
#
loop_
_entity_poly.entity_id
_entity_poly.type
_entity_poly.pdbx_seq_one_letter_code
_entity_poly.pdbx_strand_id
1 'polypeptide(L)'
;MAQRVRGPGPVRRLRVLVSLTGWQVIEERRVGRMNVSRSRDLPASPRRTAGAWFEALDAEGNVVYRRPIEHPGERSVELFEGGRIFRKPLPGQEVSVEFLVPEAEDVSSVRVVIDGKEIPYRHGKQRQAGYQMTDRPGKRSKRGSDDGNR
;
A
#
# COMPACT_ATOMS: atom_id res chain seq x y z
N MET A 1 17.59 7.54 6.72
CA MET A 1 16.81 7.70 7.97
C MET A 1 15.36 7.93 7.57
N ALA A 2 14.43 7.03 7.92
CA ALA A 2 13.04 7.11 7.50
C ALA A 2 12.40 8.44 7.99
N GLN A 3 11.87 9.24 7.07
CA GLN A 3 11.26 10.51 7.42
C GLN A 3 9.96 10.23 8.19
N ARG A 4 9.95 10.57 9.49
CA ARG A 4 8.73 10.48 10.30
C ARG A 4 7.70 11.44 9.73
N VAL A 5 6.61 10.92 9.17
CA VAL A 5 5.41 11.69 8.79
C VAL A 5 4.95 12.50 10.01
N ARG A 6 5.16 13.82 9.99
CA ARG A 6 4.82 14.74 11.09
C ARG A 6 3.69 15.66 10.65
N GLY A 7 2.52 15.49 11.26
CA GLY A 7 1.37 16.41 11.08
C GLY A 7 0.61 16.24 9.76
N PRO A 8 -0.38 17.10 9.51
CA PRO A 8 -1.19 17.04 8.29
C PRO A 8 -0.33 17.38 7.07
N GLY A 9 -0.27 16.47 6.11
CA GLY A 9 0.52 16.61 4.88
C GLY A 9 -0.23 16.10 3.65
N PRO A 10 0.36 16.25 2.46
CA PRO A 10 -0.19 15.67 1.24
C PRO A 10 -0.20 14.15 1.34
N VAL A 11 -1.29 13.54 0.86
CA VAL A 11 -1.44 12.09 0.79
C VAL A 11 -1.99 11.68 -0.57
N ARG A 12 -1.62 10.48 -1.01
CA ARG A 12 -2.34 9.74 -2.03
C ARG A 12 -3.35 8.82 -1.36
N ARG A 13 -4.61 8.99 -1.74
CA ARG A 13 -5.70 8.10 -1.38
C ARG A 13 -5.87 7.11 -2.52
N LEU A 14 -5.51 5.86 -2.26
CA LEU A 14 -5.70 4.76 -3.19
C LEU A 14 -6.91 3.96 -2.73
N ARG A 15 -7.94 3.86 -3.56
CA ARG A 15 -8.98 2.85 -3.36
C ARG A 15 -8.51 1.58 -4.03
N VAL A 16 -8.46 0.50 -3.25
CA VAL A 16 -7.95 -0.78 -3.73
C VAL A 16 -8.96 -1.89 -3.54
N LEU A 17 -8.87 -2.91 -4.38
CA LEU A 17 -9.46 -4.22 -4.12
C LEU A 17 -8.35 -5.17 -3.66
N VAL A 18 -8.56 -5.85 -2.54
CA VAL A 18 -7.57 -6.76 -1.93
C VAL A 18 -8.18 -8.14 -1.77
N SER A 19 -7.40 -9.17 -2.09
CA SER A 19 -7.69 -10.57 -1.80
C SER A 19 -6.40 -11.31 -1.41
N LEU A 20 -6.54 -12.55 -0.95
CA LEU A 20 -5.39 -13.44 -0.70
C LEU A 20 -4.56 -13.76 -1.96
N THR A 21 -5.09 -13.50 -3.16
CA THR A 21 -4.47 -13.91 -4.43
C THR A 21 -3.99 -12.73 -5.27
N GLY A 22 -4.22 -11.51 -4.80
CA GLY A 22 -3.81 -10.29 -5.48
C GLY A 22 -4.58 -9.08 -5.01
N TRP A 23 -4.06 -7.91 -5.36
CA TRP A 23 -4.70 -6.63 -5.10
C TRP A 23 -4.54 -5.70 -6.30
N GLN A 24 -5.41 -4.70 -6.42
CA GLN A 24 -5.39 -3.72 -7.51
C GLN A 24 -5.83 -2.35 -7.02
N VAL A 25 -5.29 -1.29 -7.62
CA VAL A 25 -5.77 0.08 -7.44
C VAL A 25 -6.90 0.29 -8.42
N ILE A 26 -8.07 0.67 -7.92
CA ILE A 26 -9.26 0.97 -8.73
C ILE A 26 -9.53 2.46 -8.84
N GLU A 27 -9.00 3.26 -7.91
CA GLU A 27 -9.07 4.72 -7.94
C GLU A 27 -7.85 5.29 -7.22
N GLU A 28 -7.32 6.39 -7.75
CA GLU A 28 -6.26 7.15 -7.11
C GLU A 28 -6.63 8.63 -7.08
N ARG A 29 -6.43 9.25 -5.90
CA ARG A 29 -6.67 10.67 -5.70
C ARG A 29 -5.60 11.29 -4.83
N ARG A 30 -5.09 12.45 -5.26
CA ARG A 30 -4.24 13.32 -4.43
C ARG A 30 -5.09 14.17 -3.49
N VAL A 31 -4.72 14.21 -2.22
CA VAL A 31 -5.34 15.08 -1.20
C VAL A 31 -4.25 15.97 -0.62
N GLY A 32 -4.37 17.29 -0.82
CA GLY A 32 -3.30 18.24 -0.50
C GLY A 32 -2.97 18.38 1.00
N ARG A 33 -3.92 18.07 1.88
CA ARG A 33 -3.70 18.12 3.33
C ARG A 33 -4.62 17.15 4.06
N MET A 34 -4.05 16.15 4.74
CA MET A 34 -4.80 15.20 5.57
C MET A 34 -3.94 14.76 6.76
N ASN A 35 -4.59 14.56 7.92
CA ASN A 35 -3.96 13.88 9.04
C ASN A 35 -3.94 12.38 8.77
N VAL A 36 -2.75 11.85 8.47
CA VAL A 36 -2.53 10.41 8.40
C VAL A 36 -2.13 9.92 9.79
N SER A 37 -2.69 8.78 10.18
CA SER A 37 -2.25 8.10 11.40
C SER A 37 -0.75 7.82 11.32
N ARG A 38 -0.05 7.86 12.46
CA ARG A 38 1.36 7.50 12.51
C ARG A 38 1.58 6.10 11.96
N SER A 39 2.71 5.92 11.27
CA SER A 39 3.21 4.59 10.93
C SER A 39 3.23 3.73 12.19
N ARG A 40 2.76 2.48 12.11
CA ARG A 40 2.99 1.53 13.20
C ARG A 40 4.40 1.00 13.08
N ASP A 41 5.19 1.17 14.14
CA ASP A 41 6.42 0.43 14.32
C ASP A 41 6.08 -1.07 14.38
N LEU A 42 6.83 -1.89 13.66
CA LEU A 42 6.84 -3.35 13.75
C LEU A 42 8.15 -3.71 14.44
N PRO A 43 8.19 -4.87 15.09
CA PRO A 43 9.46 -5.53 15.38
C PRO A 43 10.29 -5.65 14.09
N ALA A 44 11.61 -5.54 14.22
CA ALA A 44 12.59 -5.47 13.13
C ALA A 44 12.57 -6.67 12.14
N SER A 45 11.73 -7.68 12.35
CA SER A 45 11.65 -8.88 11.51
C SER A 45 10.33 -8.94 10.72
N PRO A 46 10.37 -8.87 9.38
CA PRO A 46 9.19 -9.01 8.50
C PRO A 46 8.48 -10.38 8.62
N ARG A 47 9.17 -11.39 9.15
CA ARG A 47 8.72 -12.79 9.18
C ARG A 47 7.72 -13.12 10.31
N ARG A 48 7.32 -12.14 11.13
CA ARG A 48 6.41 -12.36 12.27
C ARG A 48 5.18 -11.46 12.27
N THR A 49 4.88 -10.81 11.15
CA THR A 49 3.73 -9.92 11.06
C THR A 49 2.48 -10.71 10.72
N ALA A 50 1.74 -11.11 11.75
CA ALA A 50 0.38 -11.64 11.57
C ALA A 50 -0.55 -10.55 11.02
N GLY A 51 -1.54 -10.96 10.21
CA GLY A 51 -2.54 -10.07 9.64
C GLY A 51 -2.14 -9.45 8.29
N ALA A 52 -2.97 -8.53 7.79
CA ALA A 52 -2.73 -7.84 6.52
C ALA A 52 -2.26 -6.40 6.72
N TRP A 53 -1.39 -5.97 5.82
CA TRP A 53 -0.71 -4.70 5.87
C TRP A 53 -0.55 -4.13 4.46
N PHE A 54 -0.57 -2.82 4.34
CA PHE A 54 0.06 -2.16 3.20
C PHE A 54 1.33 -1.46 3.65
N GLU A 55 2.35 -1.51 2.80
CA GLU A 55 3.65 -0.91 3.04
C GLU A 55 3.98 0.02 1.88
N ALA A 56 4.36 1.26 2.18
CA ALA A 56 4.98 2.20 1.26
C ALA A 56 6.49 2.07 1.39
N LEU A 57 7.18 1.91 0.25
CA LEU A 57 8.60 1.65 0.18
C LEU A 57 9.35 2.78 -0.51
N ASP A 58 10.62 2.94 -0.18
CA ASP A 58 11.54 3.81 -0.91
C ASP A 58 12.07 3.16 -2.21
N ALA A 59 12.92 3.88 -2.94
CA ALA A 59 13.49 3.40 -4.21
C ALA A 59 14.39 2.17 -4.02
N GLU A 60 14.97 2.04 -2.83
CA GLU A 60 15.82 0.93 -2.41
C GLU A 60 15.02 -0.26 -1.84
N GLY A 61 13.69 -0.12 -1.72
CA GLY A 61 12.79 -1.17 -1.21
C GLY A 61 12.69 -1.21 0.31
N ASN A 62 13.15 -0.19 1.04
CA ASN A 62 12.96 -0.09 2.48
C ASN A 62 11.56 0.44 2.81
N VAL A 63 10.95 -0.10 3.86
CA VAL A 63 9.63 0.36 4.32
C VAL A 63 9.75 1.71 5.02
N VAL A 64 9.17 2.75 4.44
CA VAL A 64 9.12 4.11 5.01
C VAL A 64 7.82 4.37 5.75
N TYR A 65 6.74 3.68 5.36
CA TYR A 65 5.44 3.78 5.99
C TYR A 65 4.67 2.46 5.89
N ARG A 66 3.88 2.14 6.92
CA ARG A 66 2.95 1.00 6.84
C ARG A 66 1.78 1.15 7.79
N ARG A 67 0.71 0.43 7.45
CA ARG A 67 -0.52 0.37 8.24
C ARG A 67 -1.14 -1.01 8.13
N PRO A 68 -1.83 -1.48 9.19
CA PRO A 68 -2.67 -2.66 9.07
C PRO A 68 -3.83 -2.36 8.11
N ILE A 69 -4.20 -3.36 7.32
CA ILE A 69 -5.46 -3.40 6.59
C ILE A 69 -6.45 -4.05 7.53
N GLU A 70 -7.42 -3.28 7.99
CA GLU A 70 -8.48 -3.79 8.87
C GLU A 70 -9.42 -4.68 8.02
N HIS A 71 -9.68 -5.90 8.50
CA HIS A 71 -10.60 -6.86 7.86
C HIS A 71 -10.29 -7.20 6.38
N PRO A 72 -9.06 -7.63 6.02
CA PRO A 72 -8.67 -7.93 4.63
C PRO A 72 -9.40 -9.14 4.01
N GLY A 73 -10.30 -9.79 4.76
CA GLY A 73 -10.98 -11.02 4.39
C GLY A 73 -11.52 -11.80 5.60
N GLU A 74 -12.02 -11.12 6.64
CA GLU A 74 -12.58 -11.79 7.82
C GLU A 74 -13.89 -12.50 7.49
N ARG A 75 -13.77 -13.71 6.95
CA ARG A 75 -14.62 -14.88 7.22
C ARG A 75 -13.75 -16.13 7.07
N SER A 76 -12.96 -16.45 8.09
CA SER A 76 -12.49 -17.83 8.25
C SER A 76 -13.61 -18.64 8.86
N VAL A 77 -13.92 -19.82 8.31
CA VAL A 77 -14.78 -20.77 9.01
C VAL A 77 -13.91 -21.56 9.98
N GLU A 78 -14.36 -21.62 11.24
CA GLU A 78 -13.82 -22.57 12.21
C GLU A 78 -14.40 -23.95 11.86
N LEU A 79 -13.55 -24.83 11.34
CA LEU A 79 -13.89 -26.22 11.06
C LEU A 79 -13.50 -27.07 12.27
N PHE A 80 -14.44 -27.91 12.70
CA PHE A 80 -14.20 -28.90 13.73
C PHE A 80 -14.01 -30.26 13.07
N GLU A 81 -12.80 -30.82 13.18
CA GLU A 81 -12.49 -32.15 12.64
C GLU A 81 -11.62 -32.91 13.65
N GLY A 82 -12.10 -34.08 14.10
CA GLY A 82 -11.35 -34.95 15.01
C GLY A 82 -10.95 -34.31 16.35
N GLY A 83 -11.78 -33.41 16.89
CA GLY A 83 -11.48 -32.71 18.15
C GLY A 83 -10.46 -31.58 18.04
N ARG A 84 -10.07 -31.20 16.81
CA ARG A 84 -9.19 -30.05 16.53
C ARG A 84 -9.97 -28.96 15.81
N ILE A 85 -9.64 -27.71 16.13
CA ILE A 85 -10.21 -26.51 15.50
C ILE A 85 -9.21 -26.01 14.46
N PHE A 86 -9.65 -25.89 13.21
CA PHE A 86 -8.86 -25.30 12.13
C PHE A 86 -9.58 -24.09 11.57
N ARG A 87 -8.85 -23.00 11.34
CA ARG A 87 -9.37 -21.84 10.60
C ARG A 87 -9.11 -22.04 9.13
N LYS A 88 -10.18 -22.20 8.33
CA LYS A 88 -10.08 -22.26 6.88
C LYS A 88 -10.49 -20.92 6.29
N PRO A 89 -9.64 -20.26 5.48
CA PRO A 89 -10.04 -19.08 4.71
C PRO A 89 -11.20 -19.47 3.78
N LEU A 90 -12.29 -18.70 3.77
CA LEU A 90 -13.27 -18.81 2.68
C LEU A 90 -12.62 -18.29 1.39
N PRO A 91 -12.60 -19.05 0.29
CA PRO A 91 -12.08 -18.57 -0.97
C PRO A 91 -12.95 -17.42 -1.51
N GLY A 92 -12.32 -16.31 -1.93
CA GLY A 92 -12.88 -15.47 -2.99
C GLY A 92 -13.53 -14.13 -2.63
N GLN A 93 -13.42 -13.60 -1.41
CA GLN A 93 -13.85 -12.22 -1.19
C GLN A 93 -12.73 -11.22 -1.49
N GLU A 94 -12.93 -10.43 -2.54
CA GLU A 94 -12.24 -9.16 -2.73
C GLU A 94 -12.89 -8.11 -1.81
N VAL A 95 -12.08 -7.43 -1.01
CA VAL A 95 -12.55 -6.32 -0.17
C VAL A 95 -12.07 -4.99 -0.75
N SER A 96 -12.95 -3.98 -0.74
CA SER A 96 -12.57 -2.61 -1.09
C SER A 96 -12.10 -1.87 0.15
N VAL A 97 -10.85 -1.39 0.13
CA VAL A 97 -10.25 -0.64 1.24
C VAL A 97 -9.52 0.59 0.71
N GLU A 98 -9.30 1.56 1.59
CA GLU A 98 -8.58 2.79 1.25
C GLU A 98 -7.21 2.83 1.89
N PHE A 99 -6.18 3.01 1.05
CA PHE A 99 -4.83 3.25 1.51
C PHE A 99 -4.57 4.75 1.50
N LEU A 100 -4.20 5.28 2.66
CA LEU A 100 -3.72 6.66 2.79
C LEU A 100 -2.19 6.62 2.84
N VAL A 101 -1.58 6.89 1.70
CA VAL A 101 -0.13 6.86 1.49
C VAL A 101 0.41 8.29 1.58
N PRO A 102 1.25 8.62 2.56
CA PRO A 102 1.91 9.93 2.62
C PRO A 102 2.69 10.22 1.34
N GLU A 103 2.55 11.42 0.77
CA GLU A 103 3.45 11.89 -0.28
C GLU A 103 4.75 12.40 0.34
N ALA A 104 5.55 11.48 0.87
CA ALA A 104 6.93 11.76 1.25
C ALA A 104 7.85 11.58 0.04
N GLU A 105 8.96 12.33 -0.01
CA GLU A 105 9.89 12.33 -1.15
C GLU A 105 10.53 10.96 -1.40
N ASP A 106 10.60 10.13 -0.36
CA ASP A 106 11.19 8.81 -0.39
C ASP A 106 10.24 7.74 -0.92
N VAL A 107 8.90 7.93 -0.92
CA VAL A 107 7.96 6.87 -1.34
C VAL A 107 8.00 6.64 -2.86
N SER A 108 8.40 5.44 -3.27
CA SER A 108 8.48 4.99 -4.67
C SER A 108 7.33 4.05 -5.05
N SER A 109 6.89 3.21 -4.11
CA SER A 109 5.97 2.11 -4.41
C SER A 109 5.17 1.69 -3.18
N VAL A 110 4.10 0.94 -3.41
CA VAL A 110 3.22 0.37 -2.39
C VAL A 110 3.08 -1.12 -2.63
N ARG A 111 3.13 -1.93 -1.57
CA ARG A 111 2.82 -3.37 -1.61
C ARG A 111 1.81 -3.76 -0.54
N VAL A 112 1.21 -4.94 -0.71
CA VAL A 112 0.35 -5.57 0.28
C VAL A 112 1.04 -6.83 0.81
N VAL A 113 1.05 -7.01 2.12
CA VAL A 113 1.61 -8.16 2.82
C VAL A 113 0.54 -8.78 3.70
N ILE A 114 0.31 -10.09 3.59
CA ILE A 114 -0.62 -10.85 4.44
C ILE A 114 0.14 -12.01 5.07
N ASP A 115 0.14 -12.09 6.40
CA ASP A 115 0.83 -13.11 7.18
C ASP A 115 2.30 -13.29 6.76
N GLY A 116 3.00 -12.16 6.56
CA GLY A 116 4.39 -12.11 6.13
C GLY A 116 4.65 -12.44 4.65
N LYS A 117 3.60 -12.72 3.86
CA LYS A 117 3.70 -12.99 2.43
C LYS A 117 3.27 -11.79 1.59
N GLU A 118 4.10 -11.41 0.62
CA GLU A 118 3.75 -10.39 -0.36
C GLU A 118 2.63 -10.87 -1.30
N ILE A 119 1.62 -10.03 -1.47
CA ILE A 119 0.46 -10.28 -2.32
C ILE A 119 0.66 -9.54 -3.64
N PRO A 120 0.55 -10.22 -4.79
CA PRO A 120 0.88 -9.62 -6.08
C PRO A 120 -0.11 -8.50 -6.44
N TYR A 121 0.43 -7.37 -6.90
CA TYR A 121 -0.37 -6.31 -7.52
C TYR A 121 -0.83 -6.75 -8.91
N ARG A 122 -2.07 -6.44 -9.25
CA ARG A 122 -2.72 -6.75 -10.53
C ARG A 122 -2.95 -5.45 -11.29
N HIS A 123 -2.48 -5.41 -12.53
CA HIS A 123 -2.77 -4.33 -13.47
C HIS A 123 -3.34 -4.94 -14.75
N GLY A 124 -4.65 -4.93 -14.89
CA GLY A 124 -5.35 -5.71 -15.92
C GLY A 124 -5.01 -7.19 -15.81
N LYS A 125 -4.38 -7.76 -16.85
CA LYS A 125 -3.95 -9.18 -16.87
C LYS A 125 -2.54 -9.42 -16.30
N GLN A 126 -1.78 -8.37 -15.99
CA GLN A 126 -0.40 -8.47 -15.52
C GLN A 126 -0.32 -8.55 -13.99
N ARG A 127 0.69 -9.27 -13.48
CA ARG A 127 1.03 -9.37 -12.06
C ARG A 127 2.42 -8.80 -11.80
N GLN A 128 2.58 -7.99 -10.76
CA GLN A 128 3.85 -7.40 -10.35
C GLN A 128 3.95 -7.31 -8.82
N ALA A 129 5.15 -7.04 -8.30
CA ALA A 129 5.45 -7.02 -6.86
C ALA A 129 4.69 -5.92 -6.08
N GLY A 130 4.35 -4.81 -6.75
CA GLY A 130 3.64 -3.70 -6.10
C GLY A 130 3.09 -2.66 -7.05
N TYR A 131 2.38 -1.68 -6.51
CA TYR A 131 1.96 -0.48 -7.23
C TYR A 131 3.12 0.52 -7.28
N GLN A 132 3.51 0.94 -8.48
CA GLN A 132 4.49 2.01 -8.64
C GLN A 132 3.79 3.36 -8.51
N MET A 133 4.30 4.23 -7.66
CA MET A 133 3.75 5.58 -7.47
C MET A 133 4.21 6.46 -8.64
N THR A 134 3.58 6.30 -9.80
CA THR A 134 3.87 7.13 -10.97
C THR A 134 3.08 8.43 -10.87
N ASP A 135 3.68 9.41 -10.20
CA ASP A 135 3.69 10.82 -10.61
C ASP A 135 4.52 11.59 -9.59
N ARG A 136 5.74 12.00 -9.94
CA ARG A 136 6.50 12.92 -9.08
C ARG A 136 5.94 14.32 -9.30
N PRO A 137 5.32 14.98 -8.30
CA PRO A 137 5.06 16.40 -8.44
C PRO A 137 6.40 17.14 -8.33
N GLY A 138 7.06 17.40 -9.48
CA GLY A 138 8.21 18.30 -9.51
C GLY A 138 9.42 17.87 -10.38
N LYS A 139 9.23 17.75 -11.69
CA LYS A 139 10.16 18.40 -12.63
C LYS A 139 9.33 19.17 -13.63
N ARG A 140 9.08 20.44 -13.29
CA ARG A 140 8.66 21.45 -14.25
C ARG A 140 9.70 21.39 -15.37
N SER A 141 9.34 20.84 -16.52
CA SER A 141 10.16 21.03 -17.71
C SER A 141 10.26 22.54 -17.89
N LYS A 142 11.48 23.08 -17.76
CA LYS A 142 11.78 24.38 -18.34
C LYS A 142 11.52 24.22 -19.84
N ARG A 143 10.29 24.47 -20.29
CA ARG A 143 10.09 24.95 -21.65
C ARG A 143 10.82 26.28 -21.68
N GLY A 144 11.91 26.29 -22.43
CA GLY A 144 12.67 27.49 -22.70
C GLY A 144 11.72 28.59 -23.09
N SER A 145 11.79 29.68 -22.34
CA SER A 145 11.69 30.99 -22.94
C SER A 145 12.81 31.04 -23.97
N ASP A 146 12.47 30.89 -25.23
CA ASP A 146 13.32 31.41 -26.30
C ASP A 146 12.62 32.67 -26.80
N ASP A 147 13.17 33.78 -26.34
CA ASP A 147 12.96 35.11 -26.89
C ASP A 147 13.48 35.10 -28.33
N GLY A 148 12.55 35.23 -29.28
CA GLY A 148 12.87 35.36 -30.71
C GLY A 148 12.18 36.59 -31.30
N ASN A 149 12.41 37.75 -30.70
CA ASN A 149 12.10 39.04 -31.31
C ASN A 149 13.21 39.38 -32.33
N ARG A 150 12.92 39.24 -33.63
CA ARG A 150 13.31 40.17 -34.72
C ARG A 150 12.83 39.68 -36.07
#